data_AF-A0A9X9MMG5-F1
#
_entry.id   AF-A0A9X9MMG5-F1
#
_cell.length_a   1.000
_cell.length_b   1.000
_cell.length_c   1.000
_cell.angle_alpha   90.00
_cell.angle_beta   90.00
_cell.angle_gamma   90.00
#
_symmetry.space_group_name_H-M   'P 1'
#
loop_
_entity.id
_entity.type
_entity.pdbx_description
1 polymer ?
#
loop_
_entity_poly.entity_id
_entity_poly.type
_entity_poly.pdbx_seq_one_letter_code
_entity_poly.pdbx_strand_id
1 'polypeptide(L)'
;MVDSEAQVKTSRPCLGINARARSYLQDHQQYRPPQQDGIDSIVEGGRTTNPDLSEKSFNQYNGVPSPKIPFMIVDSKLTHAYSHTNCQPVPGRQPDSLIATILYKTKSPQPQTLRHSRDHSPSPTQDKIAVIPPALAPVRSISSFPFEPPPPDPDPLDRLYGSYISPICLTSFLHLFSSLPSRQGAPPLVSSHRCLDNPNHPLAIEITLSPTPDPSYLTLSDLRKHELIYRFEREWNVDVILQQDSVFRRYPRLVCFDMDSTLIKEEVIDLIAASIGVETEVSAITEQAMNGELDFRSSLKARVKLLRGVKEDIFIKLREVITPTNGARELLRALKRIGVRTAVFSGGFSPTTQWLAKELGIDYAYANDLSIDDGILTGEVQGKIVDRERKRELLIEVAEKEGISLSQVVAVGDGANDLSMLGAAGLGVAWNAKPLVQMEAHARLNGTSLLDLLFLFGFTVGEIEKLSC
;
A
#
# COMPACT_ATOMS: atom_id res chain seq x y z
N MET A 1 40.86 51.61 -58.82
CA MET A 1 42.02 51.19 -58.03
C MET A 1 41.46 50.41 -56.86
N VAL A 2 41.36 49.08 -57.01
CA VAL A 2 42.23 48.09 -56.33
C VAL A 2 41.84 48.03 -54.85
N ASP A 3 40.86 47.18 -54.52
CA ASP A 3 41.03 45.88 -53.83
C ASP A 3 41.05 46.11 -52.29
N SER A 4 40.46 45.32 -51.39
CA SER A 4 39.95 43.95 -51.46
C SER A 4 39.22 43.65 -50.14
N GLU A 5 38.23 42.76 -50.21
CA GLU A 5 37.64 42.07 -49.06
C GLU A 5 38.72 41.32 -48.26
N ALA A 6 38.69 41.44 -46.93
CA ALA A 6 39.48 40.58 -46.04
C ALA A 6 38.59 39.98 -44.95
N GLN A 7 38.26 38.71 -45.17
CA GLN A 7 37.63 37.77 -44.25
C GLN A 7 38.33 37.75 -42.88
N VAL A 8 37.60 37.99 -41.80
CA VAL A 8 38.04 37.63 -40.45
C VAL A 8 37.90 36.11 -40.32
N LYS A 9 39.02 35.40 -40.48
CA LYS A 9 39.15 33.97 -40.19
C LYS A 9 38.78 33.71 -38.73
N THR A 10 37.74 32.91 -38.51
CA THR A 10 37.49 32.24 -37.24
C THR A 10 38.64 31.28 -36.97
N SER A 11 39.52 31.64 -36.03
CA SER A 11 40.54 30.74 -35.51
C SER A 11 39.87 29.57 -34.80
N ARG A 12 40.20 28.35 -35.23
CA ARG A 12 39.79 27.10 -34.54
C ARG A 12 40.24 27.15 -33.07
N PRO A 13 39.39 26.77 -32.10
CA PRO A 13 39.82 26.62 -30.73
C PRO A 13 40.83 25.48 -30.63
N CYS A 14 42.06 25.80 -30.23
CA CYS A 14 43.11 24.84 -29.91
C CYS A 14 42.95 24.42 -28.43
N LEU A 15 42.83 23.11 -28.17
CA LEU A 15 42.78 22.56 -26.81
C LEU A 15 44.13 22.76 -26.12
N GLY A 16 44.14 23.55 -25.04
CA GLY A 16 45.26 23.61 -24.09
C GLY A 16 45.42 22.27 -23.36
N ILE A 17 46.68 21.87 -23.14
CA ILE A 17 47.11 20.55 -22.65
C ILE A 17 46.71 20.23 -21.18
N ASN A 18 45.83 21.01 -20.54
CA ASN A 18 45.38 20.77 -19.16
C ASN A 18 43.86 20.58 -19.01
N ALA A 19 43.26 19.79 -19.90
CA ALA A 19 41.89 19.31 -19.74
C ALA A 19 41.78 17.82 -20.10
N ARG A 20 42.26 16.94 -19.22
CA ARG A 20 41.80 15.55 -19.21
C ARG A 20 40.54 15.47 -18.36
N ALA A 21 39.40 15.31 -19.04
CA ALA A 21 38.15 14.88 -18.46
C ALA A 21 38.39 13.62 -17.62
N ARG A 22 38.03 13.66 -16.34
CA ARG A 22 37.98 12.46 -15.51
C ARG A 22 36.76 11.65 -15.96
N SER A 23 37.06 10.54 -16.63
CA SER A 23 36.10 9.53 -17.03
C SER A 23 35.45 8.90 -15.80
N TYR A 24 34.13 8.72 -15.90
CA TYR A 24 33.19 8.08 -14.97
C TYR A 24 33.60 6.65 -14.50
N LEU A 25 34.69 6.09 -15.03
CA LEU A 25 35.20 4.75 -14.73
C LEU A 25 36.27 4.68 -13.63
N GLN A 26 36.70 5.82 -13.06
CA GLN A 26 37.76 5.83 -12.02
C GLN A 26 37.23 5.79 -10.57
N ASP A 27 35.97 6.17 -10.32
CA ASP A 27 35.39 6.21 -8.96
C ASP A 27 34.90 4.83 -8.46
N HIS A 28 34.92 3.79 -9.30
CA HIS A 28 34.45 2.44 -8.94
C HIS A 28 35.55 1.36 -8.83
N GLN A 29 36.83 1.73 -8.68
CA GLN A 29 37.92 0.76 -8.55
C GLN A 29 38.20 0.25 -7.12
N GLN A 30 37.30 0.47 -6.14
CA GLN A 30 37.51 0.01 -4.76
C GLN A 30 37.12 -1.45 -4.46
N TYR A 31 36.75 -2.26 -5.46
CA TYR A 31 36.56 -3.70 -5.28
C TYR A 31 37.36 -4.50 -6.31
N ARG A 32 38.64 -4.74 -6.00
CA ARG A 32 39.32 -5.96 -6.45
C ARG A 32 39.57 -6.84 -5.22
N PRO A 33 39.20 -8.13 -5.25
CA PRO A 33 39.67 -9.06 -4.23
C PRO A 33 41.20 -9.23 -4.38
N PRO A 34 41.93 -9.53 -3.30
CA PRO A 34 43.38 -9.69 -3.39
C PRO A 34 43.73 -10.88 -4.30
N GLN A 35 44.61 -10.65 -5.27
CA GLN A 35 45.23 -11.71 -6.06
C GLN A 35 46.04 -12.60 -5.12
N GLN A 36 45.85 -13.92 -5.23
CA GLN A 36 46.76 -14.91 -4.64
C GLN A 36 48.11 -14.80 -5.35
N ASP A 37 49.16 -14.43 -4.62
CA ASP A 37 50.52 -14.51 -5.10
C ASP A 37 50.94 -15.98 -5.18
N GLY A 38 51.44 -16.35 -6.37
CA GLY A 38 51.95 -17.67 -6.67
C GLY A 38 53.21 -18.01 -5.88
N ILE A 39 53.38 -19.30 -5.67
CA ILE A 39 54.53 -19.95 -5.04
C ILE A 39 55.74 -19.77 -5.98
N ASP A 40 56.53 -18.70 -5.85
CA ASP A 40 57.88 -18.63 -6.46
C ASP A 40 58.74 -17.43 -6.00
N SER A 41 58.65 -17.03 -4.73
CA SER A 41 59.55 -15.97 -4.20
C SER A 41 59.81 -16.12 -2.70
N ILE A 42 60.40 -17.26 -2.30
CA ILE A 42 61.01 -17.44 -0.98
C ILE A 42 62.43 -17.97 -1.20
N VAL A 43 63.37 -17.46 -0.38
CA VAL A 43 64.83 -17.69 -0.36
C VAL A 43 65.55 -16.65 -1.25
N GLU A 44 66.23 -15.62 -0.72
CA GLU A 44 67.35 -15.69 0.22
C GLU A 44 67.72 -14.28 0.75
N GLY A 45 68.10 -14.17 2.03
CA GLY A 45 69.12 -13.21 2.49
C GLY A 45 68.71 -11.87 3.13
N GLY A 46 68.89 -11.77 4.45
CA GLY A 46 69.65 -10.64 5.02
C GLY A 46 68.90 -9.44 5.61
N ARG A 47 68.68 -9.50 6.93
CA ARG A 47 68.67 -8.42 7.93
C ARG A 47 68.66 -6.93 7.51
N THR A 48 67.74 -6.23 8.17
CA THR A 48 67.77 -4.83 8.68
C THR A 48 67.69 -3.68 7.67
N THR A 49 66.52 -3.03 7.61
CA THR A 49 66.30 -1.60 7.92
C THR A 49 64.81 -1.27 7.83
N ASN A 50 64.24 -0.67 8.89
CA ASN A 50 62.87 -0.12 8.90
C ASN A 50 62.78 1.10 7.97
N PRO A 51 61.61 1.32 7.34
CA PRO A 51 61.08 2.67 7.24
C PRO A 51 59.66 2.77 7.82
N ASP A 52 59.43 3.89 8.50
CA ASP A 52 58.25 4.31 9.24
C ASP A 52 56.92 4.09 8.51
N LEU A 53 56.01 3.35 9.15
CA LEU A 53 54.58 3.50 8.95
C LEU A 53 54.11 4.72 9.75
N SER A 54 54.02 5.87 9.09
CA SER A 54 53.29 7.01 9.63
C SER A 54 51.82 6.61 9.81
N GLU A 55 51.41 6.39 11.06
CA GLU A 55 50.02 6.29 11.46
C GLU A 55 49.28 7.55 11.01
N LYS A 56 48.42 7.44 10.00
CA LYS A 56 47.42 8.48 9.75
C LYS A 56 46.38 8.38 10.85
N SER A 57 46.47 9.31 11.80
CA SER A 57 45.47 9.53 12.82
C SER A 57 44.10 9.74 12.17
N PHE A 58 43.18 8.80 12.41
CA PHE A 58 41.75 9.05 12.20
C PHE A 58 41.33 10.10 13.23
N ASN A 59 41.16 11.34 12.79
CA ASN A 59 40.62 12.39 13.65
C ASN A 59 39.16 12.05 13.99
N GLN A 60 38.94 11.69 15.23
CA GLN A 60 37.63 11.49 15.82
C GLN A 60 36.89 12.84 15.85
N TYR A 61 35.79 12.94 15.10
CA TYR A 61 34.97 14.16 15.03
C TYR A 61 34.20 14.34 16.35
N ASN A 62 34.72 15.20 17.22
CA ASN A 62 34.08 15.63 18.48
C ASN A 62 34.05 17.17 18.53
N GLY A 63 33.18 17.80 17.74
CA GLY A 63 33.10 19.26 17.73
C GLY A 63 31.70 19.80 17.44
N VAL A 64 31.14 20.51 18.42
CA VAL A 64 30.09 21.51 18.18
C VAL A 64 30.70 22.60 17.27
N PRO A 65 30.01 23.08 16.21
CA PRO A 65 30.58 24.02 15.24
C PRO A 65 31.10 25.31 15.89
N SER A 66 32.25 25.81 15.41
CA SER A 66 32.86 27.05 15.88
C SER A 66 33.10 28.06 14.74
N PRO A 67 33.20 29.37 15.03
CA PRO A 67 33.33 30.43 14.02
C PRO A 67 34.57 30.34 13.13
N LYS A 68 35.56 29.54 13.53
CA LYS A 68 36.83 29.36 12.81
C LYS A 68 36.75 28.29 11.71
N ILE A 69 35.70 27.47 11.69
CA ILE A 69 35.44 26.47 10.65
C ILE A 69 33.99 26.67 10.19
N PRO A 70 33.72 27.68 9.35
CA PRO A 70 32.39 27.84 8.78
C PRO A 70 32.07 26.66 7.86
N PHE A 71 30.79 26.33 7.76
CA PHE A 71 30.29 25.33 6.82
C PHE A 71 30.76 25.67 5.40
N MET A 72 31.27 24.69 4.66
CA MET A 72 31.18 24.75 3.20
C MET A 72 29.80 24.19 2.83
N ILE A 73 28.84 25.07 2.56
CA ILE A 73 27.62 24.66 1.85
C ILE A 73 28.04 24.47 0.40
N VAL A 74 28.20 23.21 -0.01
CA VAL A 74 28.20 22.87 -1.43
C VAL A 74 26.75 22.97 -1.87
N ASP A 75 26.47 23.97 -2.70
CA ASP A 75 25.12 24.30 -3.17
C ASP A 75 24.68 23.28 -4.25
N SER A 76 24.52 22.02 -3.84
CA SER A 76 23.55 21.17 -4.52
C SER A 76 22.21 21.80 -4.23
N LYS A 77 21.45 22.23 -5.25
CA LYS A 77 20.11 22.84 -5.14
C LYS A 77 19.05 21.97 -4.43
N LEU A 78 19.47 20.91 -3.75
CA LEU A 78 18.78 20.04 -2.81
C LEU A 78 19.39 20.29 -1.40
N THR A 79 18.88 21.28 -0.67
CA THR A 79 19.17 21.41 0.76
C THR A 79 18.33 20.38 1.52
N HIS A 80 18.94 19.26 1.90
CA HIS A 80 18.36 18.33 2.89
C HIS A 80 18.55 18.92 4.28
N ALA A 81 17.53 19.59 4.82
CA ALA A 81 17.49 19.87 6.26
C ALA A 81 16.98 18.62 6.98
N TYR A 82 17.73 18.08 7.94
CA TYR A 82 17.21 17.02 8.80
C TYR A 82 16.30 17.64 9.86
N SER A 83 14.98 17.50 9.69
CA SER A 83 14.02 17.85 10.76
C SER A 83 13.86 16.66 11.72
N HIS A 84 13.92 16.92 13.02
CA HIS A 84 13.54 15.92 14.02
C HIS A 84 12.01 15.83 14.08
N THR A 85 11.47 14.66 14.42
CA THR A 85 10.03 14.40 14.63
C THR A 85 9.37 15.29 15.70
N ASN A 86 10.18 16.01 16.49
CA ASN A 86 9.75 16.86 17.60
C ASN A 86 10.02 18.35 17.32
N CYS A 87 10.38 18.72 16.09
CA CYS A 87 10.56 20.13 15.73
C CYS A 87 9.20 20.84 15.82
N GLN A 88 9.06 21.68 16.85
CA GLN A 88 7.84 22.46 17.06
C GLN A 88 7.74 23.51 15.93
N PRO A 89 6.57 23.61 15.25
CA PRO A 89 6.37 24.66 14.27
C PRO A 89 6.50 26.03 14.95
N VAL A 90 6.92 27.03 14.17
CA VAL A 90 7.01 28.42 14.64
C VAL A 90 5.65 28.84 15.23
N PRO A 91 5.60 29.47 16.42
CA PRO A 91 4.35 29.88 17.05
C PRO A 91 3.44 30.66 16.08
N GLY A 92 2.18 30.23 15.95
CA GLY A 92 1.19 30.84 15.06
C GLY A 92 1.08 30.22 13.67
N ARG A 93 1.97 29.28 13.30
CA ARG A 93 1.84 28.50 12.05
C ARG A 93 1.25 27.12 12.38
N GLN A 94 0.12 26.77 11.76
CA GLN A 94 -0.40 25.40 11.79
C GLN A 94 0.66 24.47 11.17
N PRO A 95 0.92 23.29 11.75
CA PRO A 95 1.81 22.31 11.14
C PRO A 95 1.21 21.87 9.80
N ASP A 96 1.87 22.25 8.72
CA ASP A 96 1.49 21.90 7.35
C ASP A 96 2.33 20.72 6.89
N SER A 97 2.21 19.62 7.63
CA SER A 97 2.94 18.37 7.39
C SER A 97 2.02 17.28 6.82
N LEU A 98 2.58 16.54 5.87
CA LEU A 98 1.97 15.37 5.26
C LEU A 98 2.75 14.14 5.72
N ILE A 99 2.04 13.10 6.12
CA ILE A 99 2.62 11.80 6.42
C ILE A 99 2.36 10.88 5.24
N ALA A 100 3.44 10.30 4.71
CA ALA A 100 3.41 9.20 3.77
C ALA A 100 3.84 7.92 4.49
N THR A 101 2.93 6.96 4.64
CA THR A 101 3.25 5.61 5.07
C THR A 101 3.43 4.75 3.82
N ILE A 102 4.64 4.24 3.60
CA ILE A 102 4.94 3.34 2.48
C ILE A 102 5.02 1.93 3.03
N LEU A 103 4.21 1.03 2.46
CA LEU A 103 4.15 -0.38 2.82
C LEU A 103 4.53 -1.23 1.62
N TYR A 104 5.41 -2.20 1.83
CA TYR A 104 5.85 -3.12 0.81
C TYR A 104 4.85 -4.27 0.65
N LYS A 105 4.40 -4.55 -0.57
CA LYS A 105 3.27 -5.48 -0.83
C LYS A 105 3.60 -6.95 -0.54
N THR A 106 4.85 -7.37 -0.73
CA THR A 106 5.24 -8.77 -0.61
C THR A 106 6.44 -8.99 0.32
N LYS A 107 6.32 -9.96 1.22
CA LYS A 107 7.44 -10.43 2.07
C LYS A 107 8.40 -11.36 1.34
N SER A 108 8.02 -11.81 0.14
CA SER A 108 8.80 -12.73 -0.69
C SER A 108 9.02 -12.11 -2.08
N PRO A 109 10.26 -11.98 -2.56
CA PRO A 109 10.49 -11.58 -3.95
C PRO A 109 9.81 -12.61 -4.84
N GLN A 110 8.89 -12.22 -5.72
CA GLN A 110 8.36 -13.17 -6.70
C GLN A 110 9.51 -13.58 -7.62
N PRO A 111 10.00 -14.84 -7.59
CA PRO A 111 10.72 -15.35 -8.73
C PRO A 111 9.64 -15.71 -9.73
N GLN A 112 9.36 -14.85 -10.70
CA GLN A 112 8.67 -15.35 -11.88
C GLN A 112 9.64 -16.25 -12.64
N THR A 113 9.71 -17.51 -12.21
CA THR A 113 9.55 -18.56 -13.22
C THR A 113 8.26 -18.20 -13.95
N LEU A 114 8.38 -17.77 -15.19
CA LEU A 114 7.38 -18.07 -16.20
C LEU A 114 6.99 -19.53 -15.99
N ARG A 115 5.96 -19.81 -15.21
CA ARG A 115 5.17 -21.01 -15.42
C ARG A 115 4.36 -20.73 -16.68
N HIS A 116 5.05 -20.65 -17.82
CA HIS A 116 4.61 -21.53 -18.88
C HIS A 116 4.57 -22.90 -18.23
N SER A 117 3.39 -23.48 -18.14
CA SER A 117 3.26 -24.92 -18.01
C SER A 117 4.38 -25.52 -18.85
N ARG A 118 5.29 -26.27 -18.22
CA ARG A 118 6.06 -27.24 -19.00
C ARG A 118 5.00 -28.17 -19.53
N ASP A 119 4.50 -27.85 -20.73
CA ASP A 119 3.67 -28.74 -21.50
C ASP A 119 4.51 -30.00 -21.64
N HIS A 120 4.13 -31.00 -20.86
CA HIS A 120 4.26 -32.36 -21.29
C HIS A 120 3.66 -32.40 -22.69
N SER A 121 4.49 -32.59 -23.70
CA SER A 121 4.07 -32.80 -25.07
C SER A 121 2.94 -33.84 -25.06
N PRO A 122 1.67 -33.47 -25.33
CA PRO A 122 0.65 -34.48 -25.47
C PRO A 122 0.78 -35.02 -26.89
N SER A 123 0.96 -36.34 -26.96
CA SER A 123 0.75 -37.09 -28.19
C SER A 123 -0.63 -36.74 -28.79
N PRO A 124 -0.79 -36.72 -30.12
CA PRO A 124 -2.02 -36.27 -30.74
C PRO A 124 -3.06 -37.37 -30.59
N THR A 125 -3.86 -37.34 -29.54
CA THR A 125 -5.14 -38.06 -29.43
C THR A 125 -5.82 -37.66 -28.13
N GLN A 126 -6.83 -36.78 -28.21
CA GLN A 126 -8.14 -36.86 -27.54
C GLN A 126 -8.78 -35.48 -27.38
N ASP A 127 -9.99 -35.37 -27.92
CA ASP A 127 -10.92 -34.25 -27.81
C ASP A 127 -11.30 -33.94 -26.36
N LYS A 128 -10.85 -32.80 -25.84
CA LYS A 128 -11.53 -32.09 -24.73
C LYS A 128 -11.41 -30.58 -24.95
N ILE A 129 -12.55 -29.94 -25.17
CA ILE A 129 -12.69 -28.48 -25.30
C ILE A 129 -12.36 -27.86 -23.94
N ALA A 130 -11.20 -27.20 -23.86
CA ALA A 130 -10.84 -26.35 -22.72
C ALA A 130 -11.61 -25.04 -22.83
N VAL A 131 -12.39 -24.70 -21.79
CA VAL A 131 -13.08 -23.41 -21.68
C VAL A 131 -12.03 -22.33 -21.42
N ILE A 132 -11.93 -21.40 -22.36
CA ILE A 132 -10.99 -20.27 -22.36
C ILE A 132 -11.51 -19.19 -21.38
N PRO A 133 -10.65 -18.55 -20.56
CA PRO A 133 -11.06 -17.48 -19.63
C PRO A 133 -11.62 -16.24 -20.36
N PRO A 134 -12.52 -15.46 -19.74
CA PRO A 134 -13.28 -14.39 -20.39
C PRO A 134 -12.44 -13.22 -20.94
N ALA A 135 -11.19 -13.08 -20.50
CA ALA A 135 -10.22 -12.12 -21.07
C ALA A 135 -9.63 -12.56 -22.43
N LEU A 136 -9.90 -13.80 -22.86
CA LEU A 136 -9.59 -14.38 -24.17
C LEU A 136 -10.88 -14.73 -24.94
N ALA A 137 -11.97 -13.99 -24.70
CA ALA A 137 -13.20 -14.18 -25.45
C ALA A 137 -12.90 -14.13 -26.97
N PRO A 138 -13.27 -15.16 -27.76
CA PRO A 138 -13.04 -15.14 -29.20
C PRO A 138 -13.89 -14.01 -29.79
N VAL A 139 -13.20 -12.94 -30.18
CA VAL A 139 -13.80 -11.83 -30.91
C VAL A 139 -14.41 -12.39 -32.19
N ARG A 140 -15.71 -12.17 -32.40
CA ARG A 140 -16.48 -12.71 -33.53
C ARG A 140 -16.09 -12.11 -34.89
N SER A 141 -15.17 -11.14 -34.91
CA SER A 141 -14.65 -10.50 -36.12
C SER A 141 -13.13 -10.32 -36.04
N ILE A 142 -12.43 -10.66 -37.12
CA ILE A 142 -10.97 -10.53 -37.25
C ILE A 142 -10.51 -9.06 -37.11
N SER A 143 -11.40 -8.10 -37.36
CA SER A 143 -11.15 -6.65 -37.31
C SER A 143 -11.21 -6.04 -35.90
N SER A 144 -11.71 -6.78 -34.91
CA SER A 144 -11.81 -6.34 -33.51
C SER A 144 -10.73 -6.97 -32.63
N PHE A 145 -9.74 -7.64 -33.21
CA PHE A 145 -8.60 -8.17 -32.47
C PHE A 145 -7.65 -7.01 -32.14
N PRO A 146 -7.36 -6.73 -30.86
CA PRO A 146 -6.34 -5.74 -30.52
C PRO A 146 -5.00 -6.26 -31.06
N PHE A 147 -4.47 -5.58 -32.07
CA PHE A 147 -3.21 -5.95 -32.76
C PHE A 147 -1.98 -5.86 -31.85
N GLU A 148 -2.13 -5.25 -30.68
CA GLU A 148 -1.09 -5.11 -29.69
C GLU A 148 -1.57 -5.77 -28.40
N PRO A 149 -0.80 -6.72 -27.82
CA PRO A 149 -1.10 -7.19 -26.48
C PRO A 149 -1.08 -5.97 -25.54
N PRO A 150 -1.92 -5.97 -24.48
CA PRO A 150 -1.83 -4.90 -23.49
C PRO A 150 -0.37 -4.80 -23.02
N PRO A 151 0.17 -3.57 -22.89
CA PRO A 151 1.55 -3.40 -22.46
C PRO A 151 1.75 -4.20 -21.17
N PRO A 152 2.81 -5.03 -21.07
CA PRO A 152 3.08 -5.75 -19.85
C PRO A 152 3.22 -4.75 -18.71
N ASP A 153 2.60 -5.05 -17.58
CA ASP A 153 2.79 -4.25 -16.38
C ASP A 153 4.30 -4.12 -16.10
N PRO A 154 4.81 -2.92 -15.74
CA PRO A 154 6.24 -2.73 -15.54
C PRO A 154 6.73 -3.75 -14.51
N ASP A 155 7.76 -4.51 -14.88
CA ASP A 155 8.41 -5.47 -13.99
C ASP A 155 8.86 -4.71 -12.73
N PRO A 156 8.38 -5.09 -11.53
CA PRO A 156 8.75 -4.36 -10.33
C PRO A 156 10.26 -4.39 -10.09
N LEU A 157 10.80 -3.28 -9.58
CA LEU A 157 12.23 -3.10 -9.34
C LEU A 157 12.79 -4.01 -8.22
N ASP A 158 11.95 -4.86 -7.63
CA ASP A 158 12.25 -5.91 -6.66
C ASP A 158 13.49 -6.74 -7.03
N ARG A 159 13.68 -7.03 -8.33
CA ARG A 159 14.83 -7.81 -8.82
C ARG A 159 16.17 -7.09 -8.65
N LEU A 160 16.16 -5.76 -8.72
CA LEU A 160 17.37 -4.94 -8.67
C LEU A 160 17.73 -4.54 -7.25
N TYR A 161 16.73 -4.21 -6.43
CA TYR A 161 16.95 -3.62 -5.11
C TYR A 161 16.51 -4.51 -3.94
N GLY A 162 15.84 -5.63 -4.22
CA GLY A 162 15.32 -6.56 -3.23
C GLY A 162 13.87 -6.26 -2.81
N SER A 163 13.28 -7.18 -2.04
CA SER A 163 11.90 -7.09 -1.55
C SER A 163 11.77 -6.26 -0.27
N TYR A 164 12.26 -5.02 -0.29
CA TYR A 164 12.17 -4.08 0.83
C TYR A 164 12.27 -2.64 0.32
N ILE A 165 11.95 -1.68 1.18
CA ILE A 165 12.00 -0.26 0.86
C ILE A 165 13.46 0.20 0.90
N SER A 166 14.10 0.14 -0.26
CA SER A 166 15.51 0.50 -0.41
C SER A 166 15.74 2.02 -0.31
N PRO A 167 16.98 2.48 0.00
CA PRO A 167 17.30 3.91 0.01
C PRO A 167 17.05 4.60 -1.34
N ILE A 168 17.14 3.87 -2.46
CA ILE A 168 16.84 4.40 -3.80
C ILE A 168 15.33 4.55 -4.01
N CYS A 169 14.50 3.63 -3.49
CA CYS A 169 13.05 3.77 -3.46
C CYS A 169 12.64 5.06 -2.72
N LEU A 170 13.22 5.26 -1.52
CA LEU A 170 13.00 6.47 -0.72
C LEU A 170 13.45 7.73 -1.45
N THR A 171 14.63 7.73 -2.07
CA THR A 171 15.15 8.88 -2.81
C THR A 171 14.27 9.22 -4.02
N SER A 172 13.81 8.19 -4.75
CA SER A 172 12.88 8.34 -5.87
C SER A 172 11.54 8.94 -5.42
N PHE A 173 11.01 8.46 -4.28
CA PHE A 173 9.79 9.02 -3.68
C PHE A 173 9.93 10.50 -3.31
N LEU A 174 11.04 10.88 -2.67
CA LEU A 174 11.30 12.27 -2.30
C LEU A 174 11.49 13.17 -3.53
N HIS A 175 12.11 12.66 -4.60
CA HIS A 175 12.21 13.37 -5.87
C HIS A 175 10.86 13.56 -6.55
N LEU A 176 9.98 12.55 -6.51
CA LEU A 176 8.60 12.68 -6.97
C LEU A 176 7.90 13.82 -6.24
N PHE A 177 7.98 13.86 -4.91
CA PHE A 177 7.34 14.90 -4.11
C PHE A 177 7.95 16.30 -4.33
N SER A 178 9.26 16.41 -4.55
CA SER A 178 9.89 17.70 -4.85
C SER A 178 9.53 18.25 -6.23
N SER A 179 9.05 17.40 -7.14
CA SER A 179 8.54 17.82 -8.45
C SER A 179 7.11 18.38 -8.42
N LEU A 180 6.38 18.20 -7.32
CA LEU A 180 5.00 18.66 -7.19
C LEU A 180 4.90 20.18 -6.94
N PRO A 181 3.80 20.83 -7.34
CA PRO A 181 3.59 22.26 -7.11
C PRO A 181 3.66 22.62 -5.62
N SER A 182 4.56 23.54 -5.30
CA SER A 182 4.73 24.10 -3.95
C SER A 182 4.18 25.52 -3.90
N ARG A 183 3.71 25.95 -2.72
CA ARG A 183 3.20 27.33 -2.51
C ARG A 183 4.27 28.36 -2.86
N GLN A 184 3.86 29.48 -3.45
CA GLN A 184 4.78 30.58 -3.75
C GLN A 184 5.44 31.11 -2.46
N GLY A 185 6.78 31.16 -2.43
CA GLY A 185 7.55 31.61 -1.27
C GLY A 185 7.65 30.59 -0.12
N ALA A 186 7.24 29.34 -0.33
CA ALA A 186 7.44 28.26 0.63
C ALA A 186 8.94 27.89 0.76
N PRO A 187 9.38 27.46 1.96
CA PRO A 187 10.71 26.87 2.11
C PRO A 187 10.85 25.59 1.26
N PRO A 188 12.08 25.16 0.94
CA PRO A 188 12.30 23.89 0.26
C PRO A 188 11.70 22.72 1.06
N LEU A 189 11.31 21.66 0.35
CA LEU A 189 10.76 20.45 0.96
C LEU A 189 11.76 19.84 1.94
N VAL A 190 11.33 19.74 3.19
CA VAL A 190 12.03 19.07 4.29
C VAL A 190 11.34 17.74 4.55
N SER A 191 12.13 16.68 4.72
CA SER A 191 11.62 15.34 4.96
C SER A 191 12.35 14.66 6.12
N SER A 192 11.61 13.92 6.95
CA SER A 192 12.15 12.98 7.92
C SER A 192 11.49 11.61 7.73
N HIS A 193 12.23 10.52 7.93
CA HIS A 193 11.66 9.18 7.83
C HIS A 193 11.96 8.35 9.08
N ARG A 194 11.08 7.39 9.36
CA ARG A 194 11.15 6.45 10.48
C ARG A 194 10.78 5.06 9.98
N CYS A 195 11.61 4.06 10.24
CA CYS A 195 11.24 2.66 10.01
C CYS A 195 10.24 2.21 11.08
N LEU A 196 9.14 1.58 10.66
CA LEU A 196 8.11 1.08 11.56
C LEU A 196 8.35 -0.38 11.93
N ASP A 197 9.10 -1.13 11.12
CA ASP A 197 9.36 -2.54 11.32
C ASP A 197 10.84 -2.86 11.58
N ASN A 198 11.62 -3.16 10.55
CA ASN A 198 13.01 -3.61 10.65
C ASN A 198 13.94 -2.53 10.10
N PRO A 199 14.96 -2.09 10.86
CA PRO A 199 15.89 -1.06 10.38
C PRO A 199 16.77 -1.51 9.20
N ASN A 200 17.04 -2.82 9.05
CA ASN A 200 17.95 -3.32 8.01
C ASN A 200 17.25 -3.53 6.67
N HIS A 201 16.03 -4.08 6.70
CA HIS A 201 15.20 -4.34 5.52
C HIS A 201 13.77 -3.90 5.81
N PRO A 202 13.49 -2.58 5.77
CA PRO A 202 12.19 -2.06 6.14
C PRO A 202 11.14 -2.43 5.08
N LEU A 203 10.04 -3.02 5.52
CA LEU A 203 8.83 -3.22 4.72
C LEU A 203 7.79 -2.14 5.01
N ALA A 204 7.95 -1.39 6.10
CA ALA A 204 7.06 -0.31 6.47
C ALA A 204 7.87 0.91 6.93
N ILE A 205 7.74 2.04 6.21
CA ILE A 205 8.33 3.32 6.61
C ILE A 205 7.28 4.41 6.71
N GLU A 206 7.48 5.31 7.65
CA GLU A 206 6.74 6.55 7.78
C GLU A 206 7.64 7.70 7.36
N ILE A 207 7.17 8.56 6.46
CA ILE A 207 7.87 9.75 6.00
C ILE A 207 7.01 10.97 6.33
N THR A 208 7.58 11.93 7.04
CA THR A 208 6.98 13.24 7.26
C THR A 208 7.55 14.21 6.24
N LEU A 209 6.66 14.91 5.53
CA LEU A 209 6.97 15.87 4.47
C LEU A 209 6.44 17.24 4.88
N SER A 210 7.28 18.27 4.80
CA SER A 210 6.90 19.65 5.11
C SER A 210 7.62 20.64 4.20
N PRO A 211 6.94 21.61 3.57
CA PRO A 211 5.50 21.84 3.62
C PRO A 211 4.73 20.86 2.72
N THR A 212 3.41 20.72 2.93
CA THR A 212 2.56 19.98 1.99
C THR A 212 2.51 20.66 0.61
N PRO A 213 2.27 19.90 -0.48
CA PRO A 213 1.97 20.47 -1.80
C PRO A 213 0.83 21.48 -1.73
N ASP A 214 0.81 22.44 -2.67
CA ASP A 214 -0.16 23.53 -2.61
C ASP A 214 -1.61 23.03 -2.80
N PRO A 215 -2.47 23.13 -1.76
CA PRO A 215 -3.84 22.62 -1.82
C PRO A 215 -4.72 23.38 -2.80
N SER A 216 -4.34 24.58 -3.26
CA SER A 216 -5.10 25.29 -4.30
C SER A 216 -5.00 24.63 -5.68
N TYR A 217 -3.91 23.89 -5.91
CA TYR A 217 -3.68 23.16 -7.16
C TYR A 217 -3.92 21.67 -7.01
N LEU A 218 -3.59 21.11 -5.85
CA LEU A 218 -3.61 19.69 -5.61
C LEU A 218 -4.14 19.40 -4.20
N THR A 219 -5.42 19.05 -4.08
CA THR A 219 -5.98 18.66 -2.79
C THR A 219 -5.40 17.33 -2.34
N LEU A 220 -5.49 16.98 -1.05
CA LEU A 220 -5.06 15.67 -0.56
C LEU A 220 -5.79 14.52 -1.27
N SER A 221 -7.07 14.71 -1.58
CA SER A 221 -7.86 13.71 -2.32
C SER A 221 -7.31 13.51 -3.73
N ASP A 222 -6.96 14.58 -4.43
CA ASP A 222 -6.39 14.51 -5.77
C ASP A 222 -4.97 13.93 -5.74
N LEU A 223 -4.17 14.29 -4.74
CA LEU A 223 -2.82 13.75 -4.53
C LEU A 223 -2.85 12.24 -4.34
N ARG A 224 -3.80 11.71 -3.56
CA ARG A 224 -4.00 10.26 -3.36
C ARG A 224 -4.33 9.52 -4.67
N LYS A 225 -5.00 10.21 -5.61
CA LYS A 225 -5.37 9.69 -6.93
C LYS A 225 -4.39 10.07 -8.04
N HIS A 226 -3.28 10.74 -7.69
CA HIS A 226 -2.37 11.30 -8.69
C HIS A 226 -1.60 10.20 -9.43
N GLU A 227 -1.51 10.34 -10.75
CA GLU A 227 -0.89 9.33 -11.62
C GLU A 227 0.56 8.99 -11.23
N LEU A 228 1.34 10.00 -10.82
CA LEU A 228 2.73 9.78 -10.40
C LEU A 228 2.83 8.85 -9.19
N ILE A 229 1.91 8.94 -8.23
CA ILE A 229 1.89 8.06 -7.06
C ILE A 229 1.55 6.64 -7.49
N TYR A 230 0.56 6.47 -8.37
CA TYR A 230 0.19 5.16 -8.90
C TYR A 230 1.32 4.50 -9.71
N ARG A 231 2.03 5.27 -10.55
CA ARG A 231 3.21 4.79 -11.28
C ARG A 231 4.31 4.36 -10.31
N PHE A 232 4.58 5.15 -9.27
CA PHE A 232 5.56 4.84 -8.24
C PHE A 232 5.22 3.53 -7.50
N GLU A 233 3.97 3.37 -7.05
CA GLU A 233 3.52 2.15 -6.36
C GLU A 233 3.67 0.88 -7.20
N ARG A 234 3.45 0.98 -8.51
CA ARG A 234 3.61 -0.15 -9.43
C ARG A 234 5.07 -0.48 -9.70
N GLU A 235 5.88 0.55 -9.95
CA GLU A 235 7.32 0.41 -10.24
C GLU A 235 8.08 -0.18 -9.05
N TRP A 236 7.73 0.23 -7.82
CA TRP A 236 8.40 -0.17 -6.59
C TRP A 236 7.70 -1.27 -5.78
N ASN A 237 6.56 -1.77 -6.27
CA ASN A 237 5.74 -2.78 -5.58
C ASN A 237 5.34 -2.41 -4.13
N VAL A 238 4.98 -1.15 -3.94
CA VAL A 238 4.57 -0.60 -2.65
C VAL A 238 3.14 -0.07 -2.69
N ASP A 239 2.53 0.10 -1.53
CA ASP A 239 1.37 0.95 -1.32
C ASP A 239 1.84 2.25 -0.64
N VAL A 240 1.38 3.39 -1.13
CA VAL A 240 1.64 4.70 -0.57
C VAL A 240 0.35 5.26 0.03
N ILE A 241 0.35 5.42 1.35
CA ILE A 241 -0.78 5.98 2.10
C ILE A 241 -0.43 7.40 2.52
N LEU A 242 -1.23 8.37 2.07
CA LEU A 242 -1.03 9.79 2.37
C LEU A 242 -2.08 10.29 3.36
N GLN A 243 -1.62 10.86 4.48
CA GLN A 243 -2.46 11.40 5.56
C GLN A 243 -1.94 12.76 6.00
N GLN A 244 -2.85 13.65 6.39
CA GLN A 244 -2.45 14.87 7.11
C GLN A 244 -1.86 14.49 8.47
N ASP A 245 -0.80 15.19 8.87
CA ASP A 245 -0.20 15.06 10.18
C ASP A 245 -1.09 15.73 11.23
N SER A 246 -2.10 14.99 11.68
CA SER A 246 -3.05 15.43 12.70
C SER A 246 -3.00 14.52 13.91
N VAL A 247 -3.38 15.06 15.08
CA VAL A 247 -3.52 14.28 16.31
C VAL A 247 -4.48 13.09 16.12
N PHE A 248 -5.54 13.29 15.34
CA PHE A 248 -6.56 12.26 15.09
C PHE A 248 -6.07 11.10 14.23
N ARG A 249 -4.99 11.27 13.46
CA ARG A 249 -4.33 10.18 12.74
C ARG A 249 -3.81 9.10 13.70
N ARG A 250 -3.14 9.52 14.78
CA ARG A 250 -2.50 8.62 15.76
C ARG A 250 -3.49 8.01 16.75
N TYR A 251 -4.59 8.70 16.99
CA TYR A 251 -5.59 8.33 18.00
C TYR A 251 -6.98 8.23 17.39
N PRO A 252 -7.24 7.22 16.53
CA PRO A 252 -8.61 6.90 16.13
C PRO A 252 -9.41 6.56 17.39
N ARG A 253 -10.72 6.77 17.35
CA ARG A 253 -11.63 6.42 18.47
C ARG A 253 -12.68 5.38 18.09
N LEU A 254 -12.94 5.22 16.80
CA LEU A 254 -13.87 4.23 16.25
C LEU A 254 -13.27 3.63 14.97
N VAL A 255 -13.28 2.31 14.87
CA VAL A 255 -12.93 1.58 13.64
C VAL A 255 -14.12 0.71 13.22
N CYS A 256 -14.64 0.99 12.03
CA CYS A 256 -15.74 0.26 11.40
C CYS A 256 -15.20 -0.67 10.32
N PHE A 257 -15.70 -1.90 10.27
CA PHE A 257 -15.26 -2.92 9.33
C PHE A 257 -16.44 -3.45 8.50
N ASP A 258 -16.19 -3.79 7.23
CA ASP A 258 -16.99 -4.83 6.57
C ASP A 258 -16.66 -6.22 7.14
N MET A 259 -17.56 -7.16 6.96
CA MET A 259 -17.41 -8.54 7.40
C MET A 259 -16.84 -9.42 6.30
N ASP A 260 -17.65 -9.68 5.27
CA ASP A 260 -17.32 -10.57 4.15
C ASP A 260 -16.10 -10.00 3.40
N SER A 261 -15.18 -10.87 2.97
CA SER A 261 -13.93 -10.50 2.28
C SER A 261 -13.02 -9.47 3.00
N THR A 262 -13.35 -9.08 4.24
CA THR A 262 -12.61 -8.12 5.06
C THR A 262 -12.22 -8.72 6.41
N LEU A 263 -13.14 -8.86 7.37
CA LEU A 263 -12.86 -9.49 8.67
C LEU A 263 -12.77 -11.02 8.56
N ILE A 264 -13.49 -11.60 7.60
CA ILE A 264 -13.41 -13.01 7.22
C ILE A 264 -13.01 -13.12 5.76
N LYS A 265 -12.48 -14.27 5.35
CA LYS A 265 -12.02 -14.47 3.97
C LYS A 265 -13.14 -14.84 3.02
N GLU A 266 -14.19 -15.47 3.55
CA GLU A 266 -15.28 -16.02 2.78
C GLU A 266 -16.43 -15.03 2.63
N GLU A 267 -17.27 -15.25 1.63
CA GLU A 267 -18.58 -14.63 1.47
C GLU A 267 -19.63 -15.54 2.12
N VAL A 268 -20.30 -15.09 3.18
CA VAL A 268 -21.23 -15.95 3.94
C VAL A 268 -22.37 -16.51 3.09
N ILE A 269 -22.88 -15.73 2.13
CA ILE A 269 -23.97 -16.18 1.25
C ILE A 269 -23.53 -17.31 0.32
N ASP A 270 -22.30 -17.26 -0.17
CA ASP A 270 -21.74 -18.28 -1.06
C ASP A 270 -21.49 -19.59 -0.29
N LEU A 271 -21.05 -19.51 0.97
CA LEU A 271 -20.94 -20.69 1.84
C LEU A 271 -22.28 -21.38 2.07
N ILE A 272 -23.36 -20.62 2.29
CA ILE A 272 -24.70 -21.20 2.41
C ILE A 272 -25.12 -21.82 1.08
N ALA A 273 -24.91 -21.13 -0.04
CA ALA A 273 -25.28 -21.62 -1.37
C ALA A 273 -24.56 -22.93 -1.73
N ALA A 274 -23.27 -23.02 -1.42
CA ALA A 274 -22.47 -24.22 -1.61
C ALA A 274 -22.98 -25.39 -0.76
N SER A 275 -23.43 -25.14 0.47
CA SER A 275 -23.97 -26.17 1.36
C SER A 275 -25.25 -26.85 0.86
N ILE A 276 -25.97 -26.18 -0.05
CA ILE A 276 -27.22 -26.69 -0.67
C ILE A 276 -27.11 -26.92 -2.17
N GLY A 277 -25.93 -26.71 -2.76
CA GLY A 277 -25.67 -26.97 -4.18
C GLY A 277 -26.28 -25.95 -5.16
N VAL A 278 -26.52 -24.70 -4.74
CA VAL A 278 -27.05 -23.61 -5.60
C VAL A 278 -26.01 -22.51 -5.89
N GLU A 279 -24.73 -22.83 -5.75
CA GLU A 279 -23.61 -21.89 -5.93
C GLU A 279 -23.62 -21.27 -7.33
N THR A 280 -23.96 -22.05 -8.36
CA THR A 280 -24.00 -21.60 -9.75
C THR A 280 -25.04 -20.52 -10.00
N GLU A 281 -26.23 -20.67 -9.39
CA GLU A 281 -27.34 -19.74 -9.50
C GLU A 281 -27.06 -18.44 -8.73
N VAL A 282 -26.45 -18.55 -7.54
CA VAL A 282 -26.02 -17.40 -6.75
C VAL A 282 -24.93 -16.62 -7.48
N SER A 283 -23.94 -17.32 -8.06
CA SER A 283 -22.87 -16.70 -8.85
C SER A 283 -23.41 -15.96 -10.07
N ALA A 284 -24.37 -16.53 -10.81
CA ALA A 284 -25.00 -15.86 -11.94
C ALA A 284 -25.72 -14.56 -11.55
N ILE A 285 -26.41 -14.54 -10.39
CA ILE A 285 -27.07 -13.32 -9.88
C ILE A 285 -26.01 -12.28 -9.45
N THR A 286 -24.91 -12.73 -8.86
CA THR A 286 -23.79 -11.85 -8.47
C THR A 286 -23.13 -11.22 -9.70
N GLU A 287 -22.93 -11.98 -10.77
CA GLU A 287 -22.40 -11.48 -12.04
C GLU A 287 -23.31 -10.42 -12.66
N GLN A 288 -24.62 -10.66 -12.70
CA GLN A 288 -25.60 -9.65 -13.15
C GLN A 288 -25.55 -8.37 -12.32
N ALA A 289 -25.40 -8.49 -11.00
CA ALA A 289 -25.27 -7.33 -10.11
C ALA A 289 -23.97 -6.56 -10.38
N MET A 290 -22.86 -7.26 -10.64
CA MET A 290 -21.57 -6.63 -10.98
C MET A 290 -21.59 -5.95 -12.35
N ASN A 291 -22.39 -6.45 -13.30
CA ASN A 291 -22.63 -5.82 -14.61
C ASN A 291 -23.58 -4.61 -14.52
N GLY A 292 -24.13 -4.32 -13.34
CA GLY A 292 -25.08 -3.22 -13.13
C GLY A 292 -26.50 -3.53 -13.63
N GLU A 293 -26.80 -4.79 -13.96
CA GLU A 293 -28.13 -5.23 -14.40
C GLU A 293 -29.13 -5.33 -13.23
N LEU A 294 -28.61 -5.57 -12.02
CA LEU A 294 -29.39 -5.63 -10.78
C LEU A 294 -28.83 -4.66 -9.74
N ASP A 295 -29.71 -3.90 -9.09
CA ASP A 295 -29.34 -3.14 -7.91
C ASP A 295 -29.08 -4.08 -6.72
N PHE A 296 -28.29 -3.62 -5.75
CA PHE A 296 -27.85 -4.44 -4.61
C PHE A 296 -29.02 -5.08 -3.86
N ARG A 297 -30.12 -4.35 -3.64
CA ARG A 297 -31.28 -4.87 -2.90
C ARG A 297 -31.98 -5.97 -3.66
N SER A 298 -32.15 -5.82 -4.98
CA SER A 298 -32.75 -6.86 -5.82
C SER A 298 -31.86 -8.08 -5.93
N SER A 299 -30.54 -7.89 -6.09
CA SER A 299 -29.56 -8.98 -6.10
C SER A 299 -29.57 -9.76 -4.77
N LEU A 300 -29.56 -9.06 -3.63
CA LEU A 300 -29.62 -9.70 -2.32
C LEU A 300 -30.93 -10.50 -2.15
N LYS A 301 -32.08 -9.90 -2.47
CA LYS A 301 -33.37 -10.60 -2.39
C LYS A 301 -33.43 -11.83 -3.30
N ALA A 302 -32.90 -11.74 -4.51
CA ALA A 302 -32.85 -12.85 -5.44
C ALA A 302 -31.97 -13.99 -4.93
N ARG A 303 -30.78 -13.69 -4.39
CA ARG A 303 -29.89 -14.70 -3.79
C ARG A 303 -30.50 -15.33 -2.54
N VAL A 304 -31.09 -14.52 -1.65
CA VAL A 304 -31.74 -15.01 -0.42
C VAL A 304 -32.96 -15.90 -0.74
N LYS A 305 -33.69 -15.61 -1.82
CA LYS A 305 -34.81 -16.45 -2.27
C LYS A 305 -34.39 -17.88 -2.63
N LEU A 306 -33.16 -18.07 -3.12
CA LEU A 306 -32.61 -19.40 -3.38
C LEU A 306 -32.32 -20.20 -2.10
N LEU A 307 -32.22 -19.52 -0.96
CA LEU A 307 -31.96 -20.14 0.34
C LEU A 307 -33.26 -20.58 1.05
N ARG A 308 -34.41 -20.49 0.38
CA ARG A 308 -35.69 -20.92 0.95
C ARG A 308 -35.69 -22.43 1.24
N GLY A 309 -36.13 -22.82 2.43
CA GLY A 309 -36.19 -24.22 2.85
C GLY A 309 -34.95 -24.71 3.60
N VAL A 310 -33.91 -23.88 3.73
CA VAL A 310 -32.71 -24.20 4.50
C VAL A 310 -33.02 -24.11 6.00
N LYS A 311 -32.56 -25.09 6.78
CA LYS A 311 -32.70 -25.06 8.25
C LYS A 311 -31.78 -24.01 8.86
N GLU A 312 -32.22 -23.35 9.93
CA GLU A 312 -31.43 -22.33 10.64
C GLU A 312 -30.12 -22.86 11.24
N ASP A 313 -30.00 -24.18 11.43
CA ASP A 313 -28.79 -24.86 11.91
C ASP A 313 -27.58 -24.61 11.01
N ILE A 314 -27.79 -24.14 9.77
CA ILE A 314 -26.72 -23.77 8.85
C ILE A 314 -25.79 -22.72 9.45
N PHE A 315 -26.31 -21.72 10.16
CA PHE A 315 -25.46 -20.67 10.77
C PHE A 315 -24.55 -21.20 11.88
N ILE A 316 -24.88 -22.34 12.46
CA ILE A 316 -24.01 -23.02 13.43
C ILE A 316 -22.92 -23.78 12.67
N LYS A 317 -23.27 -24.49 11.59
CA LYS A 317 -22.32 -25.23 10.76
C LYS A 317 -21.28 -24.32 10.10
N LEU A 318 -21.69 -23.13 9.66
CA LEU A 318 -20.79 -22.14 9.06
C LEU A 318 -19.66 -21.71 10.00
N ARG A 319 -19.87 -21.75 11.32
CA ARG A 319 -18.85 -21.34 12.32
C ARG A 319 -17.58 -22.17 12.25
N GLU A 320 -17.67 -23.40 11.77
CA GLU A 320 -16.53 -24.31 11.62
C GLU A 320 -15.70 -24.02 10.37
N VAL A 321 -16.28 -23.31 9.39
CA VAL A 321 -15.67 -23.02 8.08
C VAL A 321 -15.18 -21.58 7.99
N ILE A 322 -15.85 -20.66 8.68
CA ILE A 322 -15.50 -19.23 8.67
C ILE A 322 -14.08 -19.05 9.23
N THR A 323 -13.22 -18.44 8.41
CA THR A 323 -11.84 -18.17 8.77
C THR A 323 -11.63 -16.67 8.90
N PRO A 324 -11.38 -16.15 10.11
CA PRO A 324 -11.01 -14.75 10.26
C PRO A 324 -9.77 -14.42 9.45
N THR A 325 -9.78 -13.24 8.84
CA THR A 325 -8.66 -12.72 8.08
C THR A 325 -7.42 -12.66 8.96
N ASN A 326 -6.27 -12.95 8.37
CA ASN A 326 -5.00 -12.96 9.10
C ASN A 326 -4.78 -11.59 9.78
N GLY A 327 -4.45 -11.61 11.07
CA GLY A 327 -4.29 -10.40 11.87
C GLY A 327 -5.58 -9.76 12.39
N ALA A 328 -6.78 -10.23 12.02
CA ALA A 328 -8.04 -9.64 12.46
C ALA A 328 -8.23 -9.73 13.98
N ARG A 329 -7.95 -10.91 14.56
CA ARG A 329 -8.07 -11.15 16.01
C ARG A 329 -7.11 -10.27 16.80
N GLU A 330 -5.86 -10.24 16.34
CA GLU A 330 -4.77 -9.47 16.93
C GLU A 330 -5.04 -7.96 16.84
N LEU A 331 -5.53 -7.49 15.68
CA LEU A 331 -5.91 -6.09 15.47
C LEU A 331 -7.02 -5.68 16.44
N LEU A 332 -8.11 -6.45 16.53
CA LEU A 332 -9.23 -6.10 17.40
C LEU A 332 -8.84 -6.12 18.88
N ARG A 333 -7.97 -7.04 19.31
CA ARG A 333 -7.38 -7.01 20.66
C ARG A 333 -6.56 -5.75 20.88
N ALA A 334 -5.70 -5.38 19.93
CA ALA A 334 -4.87 -4.19 20.02
C ALA A 334 -5.73 -2.92 20.14
N LEU A 335 -6.73 -2.77 19.26
CA LEU A 335 -7.69 -1.67 19.28
C LEU A 335 -8.45 -1.58 20.62
N LYS A 336 -8.90 -2.71 21.14
CA LYS A 336 -9.59 -2.77 22.44
C LYS A 336 -8.68 -2.31 23.59
N ARG A 337 -7.39 -2.68 23.58
CA ARG A 337 -6.43 -2.27 24.63
C ARG A 337 -6.16 -0.77 24.63
N ILE A 338 -6.16 -0.14 23.47
CA ILE A 338 -5.99 1.32 23.34
C ILE A 338 -7.31 2.09 23.49
N GLY A 339 -8.41 1.40 23.82
CA GLY A 339 -9.71 2.03 24.09
C GLY A 339 -10.48 2.47 22.85
N VAL A 340 -10.17 1.89 21.68
CA VAL A 340 -10.87 2.17 20.43
C VAL A 340 -12.15 1.33 20.35
N ARG A 341 -13.26 1.99 20.03
CA ARG A 341 -14.53 1.31 19.74
C ARG A 341 -14.46 0.63 18.39
N THR A 342 -15.14 -0.50 18.26
CA THR A 342 -15.14 -1.30 17.04
C THR A 342 -16.56 -1.60 16.60
N ALA A 343 -16.80 -1.52 15.30
CA ALA A 343 -18.10 -1.83 14.70
C ALA A 343 -17.93 -2.70 13.45
N VAL A 344 -18.88 -3.59 13.21
CA VAL A 344 -18.97 -4.35 11.95
C VAL A 344 -20.33 -4.07 11.29
N PHE A 345 -20.29 -3.73 10.00
CA PHE A 345 -21.47 -3.49 9.17
C PHE A 345 -21.44 -4.42 7.96
N SER A 346 -22.25 -5.47 7.99
CA SER A 346 -22.23 -6.53 6.97
C SER A 346 -23.46 -6.46 6.07
N GLY A 347 -23.25 -6.72 4.77
CA GLY A 347 -24.34 -7.03 3.83
C GLY A 347 -24.84 -8.48 3.93
N GLY A 348 -24.18 -9.32 4.74
CA GLY A 348 -24.56 -10.68 5.07
C GLY A 348 -25.63 -10.73 6.16
N PHE A 349 -25.55 -11.75 7.03
CA PHE A 349 -26.66 -12.13 7.91
C PHE A 349 -26.37 -12.00 9.40
N SER A 350 -27.34 -11.45 10.12
CA SER A 350 -27.30 -11.14 11.56
C SER A 350 -26.84 -12.29 12.46
N PRO A 351 -27.31 -13.56 12.31
CA PRO A 351 -26.84 -14.65 13.17
C PRO A 351 -25.33 -14.90 13.08
N THR A 352 -24.75 -14.79 11.87
CA THR A 352 -23.32 -14.97 11.64
C THR A 352 -22.52 -13.77 12.13
N THR A 353 -22.96 -12.55 11.79
CA THR A 353 -22.27 -11.32 12.18
C THR A 353 -22.24 -11.13 13.69
N GLN A 354 -23.35 -11.41 14.39
CA GLN A 354 -23.40 -11.32 15.86
C GLN A 354 -22.49 -12.35 16.54
N TRP A 355 -22.44 -13.58 16.01
CA TRP A 355 -21.53 -14.60 16.51
C TRP A 355 -20.07 -14.17 16.35
N LEU A 356 -19.69 -13.71 15.15
CA LEU A 356 -18.33 -13.26 14.85
C LEU A 356 -17.95 -12.04 15.73
N ALA A 357 -18.86 -11.07 15.86
CA ALA A 357 -18.65 -9.91 16.73
C ALA A 357 -18.39 -10.32 18.18
N LYS A 358 -19.12 -11.32 18.69
CA LYS A 358 -18.89 -11.86 20.04
C LYS A 358 -17.55 -12.60 20.16
N GLU A 359 -17.19 -13.40 19.15
CA GLU A 359 -15.91 -14.13 19.11
C GLU A 359 -14.71 -13.16 19.13
N LEU A 360 -14.81 -12.10 18.33
CA LEU A 360 -13.74 -11.12 18.16
C LEU A 360 -13.78 -9.96 19.18
N GLY A 361 -14.86 -9.84 19.95
CA GLY A 361 -15.04 -8.82 20.97
C GLY A 361 -15.36 -7.42 20.43
N ILE A 362 -16.09 -7.35 19.32
CA ILE A 362 -16.54 -6.12 18.64
C ILE A 362 -17.69 -5.48 19.42
N ASP A 363 -17.70 -4.15 19.57
CA ASP A 363 -18.72 -3.43 20.36
C ASP A 363 -20.08 -3.33 19.66
N TYR A 364 -20.08 -3.16 18.33
CA TYR A 364 -21.28 -2.95 17.51
C TYR A 364 -21.33 -3.90 16.32
N ALA A 365 -22.49 -4.52 16.08
CA ALA A 365 -22.69 -5.43 14.96
C ALA A 365 -24.05 -5.19 14.30
N TYR A 366 -24.05 -4.89 13.00
CA TYR A 366 -25.25 -4.70 12.21
C TYR A 366 -25.15 -5.48 10.91
N ALA A 367 -26.21 -6.20 10.55
CA ALA A 367 -26.32 -7.00 9.33
C ALA A 367 -27.79 -7.17 8.94
N ASN A 368 -28.06 -7.90 7.86
CA ASN A 368 -29.43 -8.19 7.42
C ASN A 368 -30.05 -9.32 8.24
N ASP A 369 -31.31 -9.16 8.63
CA ASP A 369 -32.08 -10.21 9.29
C ASP A 369 -32.79 -11.06 8.24
N LEU A 370 -32.66 -12.38 8.35
CA LEU A 370 -33.39 -13.33 7.50
C LEU A 370 -34.66 -13.76 8.20
N SER A 371 -35.74 -13.88 7.44
CA SER A 371 -37.00 -14.40 7.96
C SER A 371 -36.92 -15.91 8.13
N ILE A 372 -37.20 -16.35 9.36
CA ILE A 372 -37.21 -17.76 9.76
C ILE A 372 -38.62 -18.10 10.23
N ASP A 373 -39.17 -19.19 9.74
CA ASP A 373 -40.46 -19.76 10.16
C ASP A 373 -40.25 -21.24 10.49
N ASP A 374 -40.67 -21.68 11.68
CA ASP A 374 -40.46 -23.03 12.21
C ASP A 374 -39.01 -23.56 12.07
N GLY A 375 -38.02 -22.68 12.27
CA GLY A 375 -36.59 -23.03 12.16
C GLY A 375 -36.09 -23.20 10.72
N ILE A 376 -36.85 -22.73 9.73
CA ILE A 376 -36.55 -22.81 8.30
C ILE A 376 -36.53 -21.41 7.69
N LEU A 377 -35.54 -21.13 6.84
CA LEU A 377 -35.44 -19.88 6.10
C LEU A 377 -36.58 -19.77 5.09
N THR A 378 -37.35 -18.68 5.16
CA THR A 378 -38.47 -18.42 4.24
C THR A 378 -37.99 -17.91 2.87
N GLY A 379 -36.74 -17.45 2.79
CA GLY A 379 -36.15 -16.82 1.59
C GLY A 379 -36.45 -15.32 1.49
N GLU A 380 -36.79 -14.67 2.61
CA GLU A 380 -37.07 -13.23 2.68
C GLU A 380 -36.11 -12.52 3.66
N VAL A 381 -35.77 -11.27 3.35
CA VAL A 381 -34.98 -10.39 4.23
C VAL A 381 -35.93 -9.46 4.98
N GLN A 382 -35.77 -9.37 6.29
CA GLN A 382 -36.57 -8.51 7.16
C GLN A 382 -35.89 -7.15 7.40
N GLY A 383 -36.71 -6.15 7.73
CA GLY A 383 -36.23 -4.84 8.17
C GLY A 383 -35.55 -4.01 7.08
N LYS A 384 -34.68 -3.08 7.53
CA LYS A 384 -33.93 -2.18 6.65
C LYS A 384 -32.65 -2.88 6.18
N ILE A 385 -32.56 -3.14 4.88
CA ILE A 385 -31.38 -3.78 4.29
C ILE A 385 -30.14 -2.91 4.52
N VAL A 386 -29.06 -3.54 4.98
CA VAL A 386 -27.72 -2.96 5.12
C VAL A 386 -27.07 -2.90 3.73
N ASP A 387 -27.46 -1.88 2.97
CA ASP A 387 -26.87 -1.51 1.70
C ASP A 387 -25.76 -0.45 1.87
N ARG A 388 -25.23 0.03 0.75
CA ARG A 388 -24.13 1.00 0.70
C ARG A 388 -24.42 2.27 1.49
N GLU A 389 -25.59 2.86 1.31
CA GLU A 389 -26.02 4.05 2.03
C GLU A 389 -26.27 3.74 3.50
N ARG A 390 -26.87 2.58 3.81
CA ARG A 390 -27.12 2.19 5.21
C ARG A 390 -25.83 1.97 5.99
N LYS A 391 -24.75 1.42 5.39
CA LYS A 391 -23.44 1.32 6.05
C LYS A 391 -22.89 2.70 6.43
N ARG A 392 -23.05 3.70 5.56
CA ARG A 392 -22.69 5.10 5.86
C ARG A 392 -23.52 5.68 7.00
N GLU A 393 -24.84 5.50 6.96
CA GLU A 393 -25.73 5.96 8.03
C GLU A 393 -25.36 5.32 9.38
N LEU A 394 -25.14 4.01 9.42
CA LEU A 394 -24.74 3.28 10.63
C LEU A 394 -23.42 3.78 11.20
N LEU A 395 -22.45 4.09 10.34
CA LEU A 395 -21.18 4.69 10.76
C LEU A 395 -21.40 6.02 11.50
N ILE A 396 -22.25 6.88 10.93
CA ILE A 396 -22.58 8.19 11.52
C ILE A 396 -23.37 8.00 12.82
N GLU A 397 -24.37 7.13 12.84
CA GLU A 397 -25.18 6.82 14.03
C GLU A 397 -24.32 6.32 15.20
N VAL A 398 -23.37 5.40 14.94
CA VAL A 398 -22.45 4.90 15.96
C VAL A 398 -21.48 5.99 16.43
N ALA A 399 -20.94 6.79 15.51
CA ALA A 399 -20.04 7.89 15.85
C ALA A 399 -20.75 8.95 16.72
N GLU A 400 -21.98 9.34 16.38
CA GLU A 400 -22.80 10.27 17.15
C GLU A 400 -23.13 9.71 18.54
N LYS A 401 -23.51 8.43 18.61
CA LYS A 401 -23.81 7.75 19.87
C LYS A 401 -22.63 7.74 20.84
N GLU A 402 -21.41 7.59 20.33
CA GLU A 402 -20.18 7.59 21.14
C GLU A 402 -19.56 9.00 21.33
N GLY A 403 -20.15 10.05 20.73
CA GLY A 403 -19.60 11.40 20.76
C GLY A 403 -18.22 11.49 20.10
N ILE A 404 -18.05 10.82 18.95
CA ILE A 404 -16.80 10.74 18.19
C ILE A 404 -16.96 11.55 16.89
N SER A 405 -16.01 12.46 16.63
CA SER A 405 -15.95 13.16 15.35
C SER A 405 -15.62 12.19 14.21
N LEU A 406 -16.24 12.35 13.04
CA LEU A 406 -15.95 11.53 11.85
C LEU A 406 -14.46 11.57 11.46
N SER A 407 -13.75 12.66 11.76
CA SER A 407 -12.30 12.77 11.56
C SER A 407 -11.47 11.78 12.38
N GLN A 408 -12.05 11.19 13.43
CA GLN A 408 -11.44 10.16 14.29
C GLN A 408 -11.97 8.74 13.99
N VAL A 409 -12.80 8.60 12.96
CA VAL A 409 -13.37 7.33 12.52
C VAL A 409 -12.54 6.78 11.38
N VAL A 410 -12.22 5.49 11.48
CA VAL A 410 -11.60 4.71 10.41
C VAL A 410 -12.63 3.71 9.89
N ALA A 411 -12.77 3.58 8.59
CA ALA A 411 -13.58 2.55 7.96
C ALA A 411 -12.70 1.63 7.09
N VAL A 412 -12.95 0.33 7.14
CA VAL A 412 -12.19 -0.69 6.39
C VAL A 412 -13.18 -1.56 5.62
N GLY A 413 -12.94 -1.76 4.33
CA GLY A 413 -13.77 -2.60 3.47
C GLY A 413 -13.07 -2.90 2.14
N ASP A 414 -13.61 -3.85 1.38
CA ASP A 414 -13.04 -4.33 0.12
C ASP A 414 -13.94 -4.03 -1.10
N GLY A 415 -15.24 -3.83 -0.87
CA GLY A 415 -16.26 -3.82 -1.90
C GLY A 415 -16.80 -2.44 -2.28
N ALA A 416 -17.47 -2.38 -3.43
CA ALA A 416 -18.10 -1.14 -3.92
C ALA A 416 -19.31 -0.72 -3.05
N ASN A 417 -19.88 -1.67 -2.30
CA ASN A 417 -20.85 -1.46 -1.23
C ASN A 417 -20.28 -0.63 -0.07
N ASP A 418 -18.97 -0.60 0.13
CA ASP A 418 -18.35 0.12 1.26
C ASP A 418 -17.98 1.56 0.94
N LEU A 419 -17.92 1.94 -0.33
CA LEU A 419 -17.40 3.23 -0.76
C LEU A 419 -18.05 4.44 -0.07
N SER A 420 -19.37 4.39 0.19
CA SER A 420 -20.07 5.47 0.89
C SER A 420 -19.68 5.54 2.37
N MET A 421 -19.39 4.40 3.01
CA MET A 421 -18.86 4.32 4.37
C MET A 421 -17.41 4.78 4.42
N LEU A 422 -16.56 4.31 3.49
CA LEU A 422 -15.14 4.67 3.38
C LEU A 422 -14.95 6.19 3.16
N GLY A 423 -15.79 6.79 2.31
CA GLY A 423 -15.75 8.23 2.05
C GLY A 423 -16.28 9.11 3.19
N ALA A 424 -17.13 8.57 4.08
CA ALA A 424 -17.65 9.31 5.23
C ALA A 424 -16.70 9.30 6.44
N ALA A 425 -15.84 8.29 6.54
CA ALA A 425 -14.83 8.18 7.59
C ALA A 425 -13.68 9.17 7.37
N GLY A 426 -13.05 9.63 8.46
CA GLY A 426 -11.83 10.44 8.40
C GLY A 426 -10.67 9.72 7.72
N LEU A 427 -10.65 8.39 7.80
CA LEU A 427 -9.78 7.52 7.02
C LEU A 427 -10.58 6.31 6.51
N GLY A 428 -10.68 6.18 5.19
CA GLY A 428 -11.30 5.04 4.52
C GLY A 428 -10.23 4.16 3.90
N VAL A 429 -10.11 2.93 4.37
CA VAL A 429 -9.08 1.97 3.98
C VAL A 429 -9.70 0.89 3.10
N ALA A 430 -9.25 0.82 1.85
CA ALA A 430 -9.52 -0.27 0.93
C ALA A 430 -8.58 -1.45 1.27
N TRP A 431 -9.12 -2.50 1.88
CA TRP A 431 -8.37 -3.72 2.23
C TRP A 431 -8.44 -4.74 1.11
N ASN A 432 -7.30 -5.08 0.49
CA ASN A 432 -7.22 -6.04 -0.63
C ASN A 432 -8.38 -5.88 -1.66
N ALA A 433 -8.79 -4.63 -1.88
CA ALA A 433 -10.08 -4.31 -2.47
C ALA A 433 -10.07 -4.43 -3.99
N LYS A 434 -11.25 -4.41 -4.62
CA LYS A 434 -11.35 -4.34 -6.07
C LYS A 434 -10.76 -3.02 -6.62
N PRO A 435 -10.23 -2.96 -7.85
CA PRO A 435 -9.55 -1.77 -8.38
C PRO A 435 -10.35 -0.47 -8.28
N LEU A 436 -11.66 -0.54 -8.57
CA LEU A 436 -12.56 0.63 -8.44
C LEU A 436 -12.60 1.16 -7.01
N VAL A 437 -12.60 0.27 -6.01
CA VAL A 437 -12.65 0.64 -4.60
C VAL A 437 -11.32 1.24 -4.16
N GLN A 438 -10.21 0.64 -4.61
CA GLN A 438 -8.88 1.15 -4.35
C GLN A 438 -8.66 2.56 -4.90
N MET A 439 -9.22 2.88 -6.08
CA MET A 439 -9.12 4.21 -6.68
C MET A 439 -9.90 5.29 -5.94
N GLU A 440 -11.01 4.91 -5.28
CA GLU A 440 -11.91 5.86 -4.62
C GLU A 440 -11.64 6.01 -3.12
N ALA A 441 -11.03 5.00 -2.47
CA ALA A 441 -10.72 5.05 -1.05
C ALA A 441 -9.57 6.02 -0.70
N HIS A 442 -9.54 6.46 0.56
CA HIS A 442 -8.50 7.37 1.06
C HIS A 442 -7.12 6.71 1.15
N ALA A 443 -7.10 5.41 1.47
CA ALA A 443 -5.90 4.60 1.63
C ALA A 443 -6.13 3.22 1.02
N ARG A 444 -5.08 2.65 0.45
CA ARG A 444 -5.05 1.28 -0.07
C ARG A 444 -4.12 0.47 0.81
N LEU A 445 -4.60 -0.68 1.26
CA LEU A 445 -3.83 -1.59 2.09
C LEU A 445 -3.89 -2.97 1.43
N ASN A 446 -2.90 -3.25 0.58
CA ASN A 446 -2.74 -4.54 -0.07
C ASN A 446 -1.66 -5.32 0.68
N GLY A 447 -2.12 -6.23 1.55
CA GLY A 447 -1.25 -6.87 2.51
C GLY A 447 -1.69 -8.27 2.86
N THR A 448 -0.85 -8.92 3.66
CA THR A 448 -1.12 -10.29 4.15
C THR A 448 -1.81 -10.32 5.50
N SER A 449 -1.80 -9.20 6.24
CA SER A 449 -2.34 -9.12 7.60
C SER A 449 -3.10 -7.81 7.83
N LEU A 450 -4.30 -7.89 8.39
CA LEU A 450 -5.06 -6.70 8.81
C LEU A 450 -4.34 -5.91 9.92
N LEU A 451 -3.37 -6.53 10.62
CA LEU A 451 -2.52 -5.82 11.58
C LEU A 451 -1.76 -4.65 10.96
N ASP A 452 -1.52 -4.68 9.65
CA ASP A 452 -0.81 -3.61 8.94
C ASP A 452 -1.56 -2.27 9.04
N LEU A 453 -2.86 -2.29 9.36
CA LEU A 453 -3.64 -1.09 9.69
C LEU A 453 -3.03 -0.26 10.82
N LEU A 454 -2.37 -0.88 11.81
CA LEU A 454 -1.75 -0.17 12.92
C LEU A 454 -0.54 0.68 12.48
N PHE A 455 0.12 0.34 11.38
CA PHE A 455 1.18 1.19 10.82
C PHE A 455 0.64 2.54 10.34
N LEU A 456 -0.62 2.59 9.89
CA LEU A 456 -1.26 3.84 9.45
C LEU A 456 -1.52 4.79 10.64
N PHE A 457 -1.51 4.26 11.88
CA PHE A 457 -1.58 5.06 13.11
C PHE A 457 -0.19 5.42 13.67
N GLY A 458 0.88 4.96 13.02
CA GLY A 458 2.27 5.24 13.39
C GLY A 458 2.87 4.31 14.45
N PHE A 459 2.22 3.18 14.74
CA PHE A 459 2.76 2.14 15.61
C PHE A 459 3.90 1.39 14.91
N THR A 460 4.92 1.04 15.68
CA THR A 460 6.01 0.16 15.27
C THR A 460 5.66 -1.30 15.50
N VAL A 461 6.34 -2.24 14.82
CA VAL A 461 6.16 -3.69 15.03
C VAL A 461 6.30 -4.07 16.50
N GLY A 462 7.30 -3.53 17.21
CA GLY A 462 7.48 -3.83 18.63
C GLY A 462 6.35 -3.29 19.54
N GLU A 463 5.65 -2.23 19.12
CA GLU A 463 4.44 -1.75 19.80
C GLU A 463 3.22 -2.60 19.44
N ILE A 464 3.10 -3.01 18.17
CA ILE A 464 2.04 -3.89 17.67
C ILE A 464 2.10 -5.25 18.37
N GLU A 465 3.29 -5.83 18.56
CA GLU A 465 3.47 -7.08 19.31
C GLU A 465 2.99 -6.93 20.75
N LYS A 466 3.35 -5.84 21.44
CA LYS A 466 2.89 -5.58 22.82
C LYS A 466 1.37 -5.40 22.91
N LEU A 467 0.75 -4.82 21.89
CA LEU A 467 -0.70 -4.60 21.84
C LEU A 467 -1.47 -5.85 21.42
N SER A 468 -0.87 -6.75 20.64
CA SER A 468 -1.55 -7.94 20.10
C SER A 468 -1.40 -9.19 20.95
N CYS A 469 -0.30 -9.34 21.71
CA CYS A 469 0.02 -10.48 22.56
C CYS A 469 -0.92 -10.67 23.75
#